data_AF-A0A0X8E2U9-F1
#
_entry.id   AF-A0A0X8E2U9-F1
#
_cell.length_a   1.000
_cell.length_b   1.000
_cell.length_c   1.000
_cell.angle_alpha   90.00
_cell.angle_beta   90.00
_cell.angle_gamma   90.00
#
_symmetry.space_group_name_H-M   'P 1'
#
loop_
_entity.id
_entity.type
_entity.pdbx_description
1 polymer ?
#
loop_
_entity_poly.entity_id
_entity_poly.type
_entity_poly.pdbx_seq_one_letter_code
_entity_poly.pdbx_strand_id
1 'polypeptide(L)'
;MSFLMVVAVLAGVMFGIGALCAVYRIIRGPSILDRALAADVMLAIAICALGSEMAINQHTDTLPVLLVLAMFAIVGSISIARFMSKQDAS
;
A
#
# COMPACT_ATOMS: atom_id res chain seq x y z
N MET A 1 25.30 -3.04 15.43
CA MET A 1 23.99 -2.78 14.80
C MET A 1 23.07 -3.93 15.21
N SER A 2 22.00 -3.66 15.95
CA SER A 2 21.07 -4.72 16.37
C SER A 2 20.38 -5.32 15.14
N PHE A 3 20.10 -6.62 15.17
CA PHE A 3 19.40 -7.34 14.09
C PHE A 3 18.10 -6.63 13.66
N LEU A 4 17.32 -6.13 14.63
CA LEU A 4 16.10 -5.36 14.39
C LEU A 4 16.33 -4.09 13.56
N MET A 5 17.44 -3.39 13.77
CA MET A 5 17.76 -2.19 13.01
C MET A 5 18.04 -2.51 11.54
N VAL A 6 18.72 -3.62 11.26
CA VAL A 6 18.99 -4.07 9.89
C VAL A 6 17.70 -4.42 9.17
N VAL A 7 16.79 -5.15 9.84
CA VAL A 7 15.48 -5.50 9.29
C VAL A 7 14.63 -4.26 9.03
N ALA A 8 14.62 -3.30 9.97
CA ALA A 8 13.88 -2.05 9.83
C ALA A 8 14.36 -1.22 8.62
N VAL A 9 15.68 -1.12 8.43
CA VAL A 9 16.26 -0.41 7.27
C VAL A 9 15.93 -1.13 5.97
N LEU A 10 16.06 -2.46 5.92
CA LEU A 10 15.69 -3.26 4.74
C LEU A 10 14.22 -3.10 4.37
N ALA A 11 13.32 -3.22 5.35
CA ALA A 11 11.89 -3.04 5.15
C ALA A 11 11.58 -1.62 4.66
N GLY A 12 12.17 -0.59 5.28
CA GLY A 12 12.03 0.81 4.86
C GLY A 12 12.50 1.05 3.42
N VAL A 13 13.64 0.46 3.02
CA VAL A 13 14.14 0.54 1.65
C VAL A 13 13.18 -0.15 0.67
N MET A 14 12.68 -1.35 0.99
CA MET A 14 11.73 -2.08 0.15
C MET A 14 10.41 -1.32 -0.02
N PHE A 15 9.88 -0.75 1.06
CA PHE A 15 8.69 0.10 1.01
C PHE A 15 8.94 1.37 0.20
N GLY A 16 10.11 2.00 0.36
CA GLY A 16 10.50 3.19 -0.41
C GLY A 16 10.57 2.91 -1.91
N ILE A 17 11.21 1.82 -2.32
CA ILE A 17 11.27 1.39 -3.73
C ILE A 17 9.86 1.10 -4.25
N GLY A 18 9.04 0.37 -3.47
CA GLY A 18 7.66 0.08 -3.81
C GLY A 18 6.83 1.35 -4.01
N ALA A 19 6.97 2.33 -3.11
CA ALA A 19 6.25 3.59 -3.16
C ALA A 19 6.65 4.42 -4.39
N LEU A 20 7.94 4.48 -4.71
CA LEU A 20 8.43 5.14 -5.92
C LEU A 20 7.87 4.48 -7.19
N CYS A 21 7.88 3.15 -7.26
CA CYS A 21 7.28 2.42 -8.37
C CYS A 21 5.76 2.66 -8.49
N ALA A 22 5.04 2.68 -7.36
CA ALA A 22 3.61 2.96 -7.32
C ALA A 22 3.32 4.38 -7.84
N VAL A 23 4.03 5.39 -7.34
CA VAL A 23 3.91 6.78 -7.80
C VAL A 23 4.22 6.91 -9.29
N TYR A 24 5.28 6.26 -9.76
CA TYR A 24 5.61 6.24 -11.19
C TYR A 24 4.46 5.68 -12.04
N ARG A 25 3.83 4.59 -11.59
CA ARG A 25 2.69 3.96 -12.26
C ARG A 25 1.41 4.80 -12.17
N ILE A 26 1.19 5.54 -11.09
CA ILE A 26 0.09 6.51 -10.96
C ILE A 26 0.22 7.61 -12.03
N ILE A 27 1.43 8.13 -12.27
CA ILE A 27 1.65 9.25 -13.20
C ILE A 27 1.66 8.78 -14.66
N ARG A 28 2.41 7.72 -14.98
CA ARG A 28 2.57 7.21 -16.36
C ARG A 28 1.57 6.13 -16.77
N GLY A 29 0.63 5.76 -15.90
CA GLY A 29 -0.36 4.73 -16.19
C GLY A 29 -1.17 5.06 -17.45
N PRO A 30 -1.27 4.15 -18.45
CA PRO A 30 -2.01 4.37 -19.69
C PRO A 30 -3.52 4.33 -19.48
N SER A 31 -4.00 3.47 -18.58
CA SER A 31 -5.42 3.33 -18.22
C SER A 31 -5.73 4.01 -16.88
N ILE A 32 -6.93 4.58 -16.74
CA ILE A 32 -7.46 5.04 -15.43
C ILE A 32 -7.43 3.89 -14.41
N LEU A 33 -7.69 2.66 -14.87
CA LEU A 33 -7.68 1.47 -14.01
C LEU A 33 -6.29 1.19 -13.46
N ASP A 34 -5.24 1.30 -14.28
CA ASP A 34 -3.85 1.11 -13.84
C ASP A 34 -3.45 2.12 -12.78
N ARG A 35 -3.91 3.37 -12.92
CA ARG A 35 -3.65 4.43 -11.96
C ARG A 35 -4.36 4.18 -10.64
N ALA A 36 -5.62 3.72 -10.69
CA ALA A 36 -6.38 3.35 -9.50
C ALA A 36 -5.75 2.16 -8.77
N LEU A 37 -5.33 1.13 -9.51
CA LEU A 37 -4.61 -0.01 -8.94
C LEU A 37 -3.27 0.40 -8.31
N ALA A 38 -2.53 1.29 -8.96
CA ALA A 38 -1.28 1.79 -8.41
C ALA A 38 -1.49 2.60 -7.11
N ALA A 39 -2.61 3.33 -6.98
CA ALA A 39 -2.98 4.00 -5.74
C ALA A 39 -3.35 3.00 -4.63
N ASP A 40 -4.04 1.91 -4.95
CA ASP A 40 -4.36 0.83 -3.99
C ASP A 40 -3.08 0.15 -3.46
N VAL A 41 -2.10 -0.10 -4.36
CA VAL A 41 -0.78 -0.61 -3.97
C VAL A 41 -0.03 0.39 -3.08
N MET A 42 -0.11 1.69 -3.37
CA MET A 42 0.49 2.72 -2.52
C MET A 42 -0.12 2.71 -1.12
N LEU A 43 -1.44 2.55 -1.02
CA LEU A 43 -2.15 2.42 0.25
C LEU A 43 -1.71 1.18 1.02
N ALA A 44 -1.56 0.02 0.35
CA ALA A 44 -1.04 -1.20 0.95
C ALA A 44 0.38 -1.01 1.52
N ILE A 45 1.26 -0.32 0.78
CA ILE A 45 2.62 0.00 1.25
C ILE A 45 2.57 0.88 2.50
N ALA A 46 1.67 1.87 2.55
CA ALA A 46 1.49 2.71 3.73
C ALA A 46 1.03 1.89 4.96
N ILE A 47 0.12 0.93 4.77
CA ILE A 47 -0.31 0.01 5.84
C ILE A 47 0.87 -0.82 6.34
N CYS A 48 1.68 -1.38 5.44
CA CYS A 48 2.87 -2.15 5.83
C CYS A 48 3.92 -1.29 6.56
N ALA A 49 4.11 -0.05 6.12
CA ALA A 49 5.04 0.88 6.77
C ALA A 49 4.58 1.23 8.19
N LEU A 50 3.29 1.51 8.39
CA LEU A 50 2.71 1.75 9.72
C LEU A 50 2.80 0.49 10.60
N GLY A 51 2.44 -0.67 10.07
CA GLY A 51 2.54 -1.93 10.82
C GLY A 51 3.98 -2.26 11.23
N SER A 52 4.96 -1.97 10.37
CA SER A 52 6.37 -2.11 10.70
C SER A 52 6.81 -1.13 11.79
N GLU A 53 6.35 0.12 11.75
CA GLU A 53 6.63 1.13 12.77
C GLU A 53 6.10 0.70 14.14
N MET A 54 4.87 0.21 14.19
CA MET A 54 4.27 -0.34 15.41
C MET A 54 5.04 -1.54 15.96
N ALA A 55 5.44 -2.46 15.08
CA ALA A 55 6.19 -3.65 15.47
C ALA A 55 7.57 -3.29 16.05
N ILE A 56 8.22 -2.23 15.53
CA ILE A 56 9.53 -1.77 16.01
C ILE A 56 9.39 -1.01 17.32
N ASN A 57 8.39 -0.11 17.42
CA ASN A 57 8.21 0.76 18.59
C ASN A 57 7.42 0.11 19.72
N GLN A 58 6.87 -1.10 19.51
CA GLN A 58 6.13 -1.87 20.52
C GLN A 58 4.94 -1.08 21.12
N HIS A 59 4.27 -0.30 20.29
CA HIS A 59 3.03 0.42 20.66
C HIS A 59 1.87 -0.02 19.77
N THR A 60 0.66 0.26 20.25
CA THR A 60 -0.60 -0.05 19.56
C THR A 60 -1.48 1.17 19.32
N ASP A 61 -0.94 2.37 19.53
CA ASP A 61 -1.70 3.63 19.49
C ASP A 61 -2.23 3.94 18.08
N THR A 62 -1.53 3.47 17.04
CA THR A 62 -1.91 3.64 15.64
C THR A 62 -2.75 2.47 15.08
N LEU A 63 -3.13 1.48 15.91
CA LEU A 63 -3.99 0.36 15.49
C LEU A 63 -5.31 0.84 14.86
N PRO A 64 -6.03 1.85 15.43
CA PRO A 64 -7.27 2.31 14.83
C PRO A 64 -7.07 2.88 13.42
N VAL A 65 -5.96 3.60 13.21
CA VAL A 65 -5.61 4.16 11.89
C VAL A 65 -5.32 3.04 10.90
N LEU A 66 -4.56 2.03 11.33
CA LEU A 66 -4.21 0.87 10.51
C LEU A 66 -5.46 0.07 10.11
N LEU A 67 -6.41 -0.11 11.03
CA LEU A 67 -7.70 -0.77 10.75
C LEU A 67 -8.51 0.00 9.70
N VAL A 68 -8.62 1.33 9.85
CA VAL A 68 -9.34 2.17 8.88
C VAL A 68 -8.68 2.06 7.51
N LEU A 69 -7.35 2.16 7.41
CA LEU A 69 -6.64 2.02 6.14
C LEU A 69 -6.84 0.63 5.52
N ALA A 70 -6.84 -0.43 6.33
CA ALA A 70 -7.11 -1.79 5.85
C ALA A 70 -8.52 -1.92 5.25
N MET A 71 -9.52 -1.28 5.87
CA MET A 71 -10.86 -1.21 5.28
C MET A 71 -10.85 -0.47 3.94
N PHE A 72 -10.13 0.65 3.84
CA PHE A 72 -10.00 1.38 2.58
C PHE A 72 -9.31 0.56 1.48
N ALA A 73 -8.26 -0.21 1.80
CA ALA A 73 -7.58 -1.07 0.83
C ALA A 73 -8.51 -2.16 0.27
N ILE A 74 -9.34 -2.77 1.13
CA ILE A 74 -10.35 -3.74 0.68
C ILE A 74 -11.36 -3.07 -0.27
N VAL A 75 -11.86 -1.89 0.09
CA VAL A 75 -12.82 -1.15 -0.74
C VAL A 75 -12.19 -0.72 -2.08
N GLY A 76 -10.93 -0.31 -2.08
CA GLY A 76 -10.16 0.03 -3.28
C GLY A 76 -10.06 -1.14 -4.25
N SER A 77 -9.56 -2.28 -3.77
CA SER A 77 -9.48 -3.54 -4.53
C SER A 77 -10.85 -3.99 -5.10
N ILE A 78 -11.93 -3.95 -4.30
CA ILE A 78 -13.28 -4.33 -4.76
C ILE A 78 -13.79 -3.37 -5.85
N SER A 79 -13.58 -2.08 -5.67
CA SER A 79 -14.01 -1.06 -6.64
C SER A 79 -13.34 -1.28 -7.99
N ILE A 80 -12.02 -1.51 -7.99
CA ILE A 80 -11.23 -1.81 -9.19
C ILE A 80 -11.76 -3.07 -9.88
N ALA A 81 -11.98 -4.16 -9.13
CA ALA A 81 -12.50 -5.42 -9.68
C ALA A 81 -13.87 -5.26 -10.37
N ARG A 82 -14.76 -4.43 -9.81
CA ARG A 82 -16.07 -4.12 -10.43
C ARG A 82 -15.96 -3.28 -11.70
N PHE A 83 -14.96 -2.40 -11.79
CA PHE A 83 -14.73 -1.63 -13.02
C PHE A 83 -14.18 -2.50 -14.13
N MET A 84 -13.31 -3.47 -13.81
CA MET A 84 -12.79 -4.46 -14.76
C MET A 84 -13.91 -5.30 -15.37
N SER A 85 -14.78 -5.87 -14.53
CA SER A 85 -15.88 -6.72 -15.02
C SER A 85 -16.87 -5.98 -15.92
N LYS A 86 -16.98 -4.65 -15.79
CA LYS A 86 -17.79 -3.83 -16.69
C LYS A 86 -17.13 -3.59 -18.05
N GLN A 87 -15.79 -3.61 -18.14
CA GLN A 87 -15.06 -3.46 -19.40
C GLN A 87 -15.01 -4.77 -20.19
N ASP A 88 -14.88 -5.92 -19.52
CA ASP A 88 -14.84 -7.26 -20.17
C ASP A 88 -16.19 -7.68 -20.79
N ALA A 89 -17.29 -7.00 -20.44
CA ALA A 89 -18.63 -7.28 -20.94
C ALA A 89 -19.02 -6.47 -22.19
N SER A 90 -18.08 -5.71 -22.78
CA SER A 90 -18.26 -4.93 -24.03
C SER A 90 -17.40 -5.52 -25.15
#